data_AF-A0A7W4ERB3-F1
#
_entry.id   AF-A0A7W4ERB3-F1
#
_cell.length_a   1.000
_cell.length_b   1.000
_cell.length_c   1.000
_cell.angle_alpha   90.00
_cell.angle_beta   90.00
_cell.angle_gamma   90.00
#
_symmetry.space_group_name_H-M   'P 1'
#
loop_
_entity.id
_entity.type
_entity.pdbx_description
1 polymer ?
#
loop_
_entity_poly.entity_id
_entity_poly.type
_entity_poly.pdbx_seq_one_letter_code
_entity_poly.pdbx_strand_id
1 'polypeptide(L)' 'MKKIEKIDYLQENHLREWVETRAKVEQELSDAHDIFCECGHLATGGHESGCHKFKNKIVNETIKRLSHLLPDERKSNA' A
#
# COMPACT_ATOMS: atom_id res chain seq x y z
N MET A 1 -8.49 -9.81 10.53
CA MET A 1 -8.89 -9.35 9.18
C MET A 1 -7.88 -9.83 8.11
N LYS A 2 -8.36 -10.37 6.99
CA LYS A 2 -7.57 -10.66 5.78
C LYS A 2 -7.13 -9.37 5.08
N LYS A 3 -6.11 -9.46 4.21
CA LYS A 3 -5.56 -8.30 3.49
C LYS A 3 -6.62 -7.55 2.68
N ILE A 4 -7.48 -8.26 1.95
CA ILE A 4 -8.55 -7.66 1.14
C ILE A 4 -9.53 -6.89 2.02
N GLU A 5 -9.99 -7.49 3.12
CA GLU A 5 -10.91 -6.84 4.07
C GLU A 5 -10.31 -5.57 4.68
N LYS A 6 -8.99 -5.53 4.93
CA LYS A 6 -8.31 -4.31 5.40
C LYS A 6 -8.29 -3.21 4.34
N ILE A 7 -8.10 -3.57 3.07
CA ILE A 7 -8.11 -2.62 1.95
C ILE A 7 -9.52 -2.05 1.79
N ASP A 8 -10.52 -2.91 1.74
CA ASP A 8 -11.92 -2.52 1.57
C ASP A 8 -12.34 -1.58 2.72
N TYR A 9 -12.04 -1.96 3.97
CA TYR A 9 -12.33 -1.11 5.12
C TYR A 9 -11.68 0.29 5.02
N LEU A 10 -10.39 0.35 4.66
CA LEU A 10 -9.66 1.61 4.52
C LEU A 10 -10.20 2.45 3.35
N GLN A 11 -10.61 1.83 2.26
CA GLN A 11 -11.19 2.54 1.11
C GLN A 11 -12.60 3.05 1.41
N GLU A 12 -13.41 2.32 2.19
CA GLU A 12 -14.77 2.70 2.53
C GLU A 12 -14.83 3.76 3.65
N ASN A 13 -13.97 3.65 4.67
CA ASN A 13 -14.05 4.47 5.88
C ASN A 13 -12.99 5.59 5.94
N HIS A 14 -11.85 5.41 5.26
CA HIS A 14 -10.69 6.29 5.33
C HIS A 14 -10.09 6.55 3.93
N LEU A 15 -10.97 6.81 2.95
CA LEU A 15 -10.61 6.92 1.53
C LEU A 15 -9.50 7.96 1.29
N ARG A 16 -9.57 9.11 1.95
CA ARG A 16 -8.61 10.20 1.75
C ARG A 16 -7.23 9.77 2.23
N GLU A 17 -7.14 9.26 3.46
CA GLU A 17 -5.92 8.76 4.07
C GLU A 17 -5.34 7.59 3.26
N TRP A 18 -6.19 6.73 2.72
CA TRP A 18 -5.81 5.66 1.81
C TRP A 18 -5.14 6.19 0.54
N VAL A 19 -5.78 7.12 -0.18
CA VAL A 19 -5.25 7.67 -1.43
C VAL A 19 -3.95 8.44 -1.20
N GLU A 20 -3.92 9.33 -0.21
CA GLU A 20 -2.76 10.15 0.12
C GLU A 20 -1.57 9.28 0.56
N THR A 21 -1.79 8.32 1.45
CA THR A 21 -0.72 7.44 1.94
C THR A 21 -0.21 6.52 0.84
N ARG A 22 -1.12 5.97 0.02
CA ARG A 22 -0.74 5.11 -1.11
C ARG A 22 0.12 5.87 -2.13
N ALA A 23 -0.26 7.09 -2.50
CA ALA A 23 0.51 7.92 -3.42
C ALA A 23 1.90 8.26 -2.85
N LYS A 24 1.97 8.59 -1.56
CA LYS A 24 3.25 8.85 -0.88
C LYS A 24 4.15 7.62 -0.85
N VAL A 25 3.61 6.45 -0.51
CA VAL A 25 4.35 5.18 -0.50
C VAL A 25 4.84 4.82 -1.91
N GLU A 26 4.01 5.03 -2.92
CA GLU A 26 4.37 4.79 -4.33
C GLU A 26 5.56 5.66 -4.75
N GLN A 27 5.52 6.96 -4.45
CA GLN A 27 6.63 7.87 -4.70
C GLN A 27 7.90 7.48 -3.94
N GLU A 28 7.81 7.25 -2.63
CA GLU A 28 8.97 6.88 -1.79
C GLU A 28 9.61 5.57 -2.23
N LEU A 29 8.80 4.60 -2.66
CA LEU A 29 9.33 3.34 -3.17
C LEU A 29 9.94 3.51 -4.56
N SER A 30 9.34 4.29 -5.45
CA SER A 30 9.93 4.56 -6.78
C SER A 30 11.27 5.31 -6.64
N ASP A 31 11.32 6.35 -5.79
CA ASP A 31 12.53 7.13 -5.52
C ASP A 31 13.65 6.30 -4.88
N ALA A 32 13.32 5.25 -4.13
CA ALA A 32 14.30 4.41 -3.45
C ALA A 32 15.01 3.40 -4.36
N HIS A 33 14.50 3.14 -5.57
CA HIS A 33 15.09 2.16 -6.48
C HIS A 33 15.84 2.86 -7.62
N ASP A 34 17.17 2.74 -7.66
CA ASP A 34 18.02 3.45 -8.64
C ASP A 34 17.74 3.05 -10.11
N ILE A 35 17.80 1.73 -10.41
CA ILE A 35 17.79 1.22 -11.80
C ILE A 35 16.82 0.04 -11.97
N PHE A 36 16.58 -0.73 -10.90
CA PHE A 36 15.78 -1.96 -10.97
C PHE A 36 14.55 -1.87 -10.08
N CYS A 37 13.40 -2.20 -10.65
CA CYS A 37 12.16 -2.41 -9.93
C CYS A 37 12.28 -3.65 -9.03
N GLU A 38 11.43 -3.73 -8.00
CA GLU A 38 11.25 -4.88 -7.09
C GLU A 38 11.12 -6.26 -7.78
N CYS A 39 10.77 -6.29 -9.06
CA CYS A 39 10.68 -7.55 -9.80
C CYS A 39 11.97 -7.97 -10.52
N GLY A 40 13.03 -7.15 -10.49
CA GLY A 40 14.29 -7.37 -11.19
C GLY A 40 14.37 -6.79 -12.61
N HIS A 41 13.28 -6.20 -13.13
CA HIS A 41 13.29 -5.46 -14.39
C HIS A 41 13.72 -4.01 -14.17
N LEU A 42 14.06 -3.30 -15.25
CA LEU A 42 14.37 -1.87 -15.17
C LEU A 42 13.18 -1.07 -14.60
N ALA A 43 13.48 -0.23 -13.61
CA ALA A 43 12.55 0.73 -13.01
C ALA A 43 12.29 1.86 -14.02
N THR A 44 11.46 1.56 -15.00
CA THR A 44 10.89 2.57 -15.90
C THR A 44 9.47 2.86 -15.44
N GLY A 45 9.03 4.12 -15.51
CA GLY A 45 7.67 4.49 -15.08
C GLY A 45 6.57 3.66 -15.76
N GLY A 46 6.79 3.25 -17.02
CA GLY A 46 5.92 2.32 -17.74
C GLY A 46 5.83 0.94 -17.06
N HIS A 47 6.97 0.35 -16.68
CA HIS A 47 7.00 -0.93 -15.99
C HIS A 47 6.40 -0.86 -14.58
N GLU A 48 6.73 0.17 -13.80
CA GLU A 48 6.25 0.35 -12.42
C GLU A 48 4.72 0.41 -12.36
N SER A 49 4.09 1.12 -13.31
CA SER A 49 2.63 1.22 -13.42
C SER A 49 1.92 -0.13 -13.60
N GLY A 50 2.62 -1.14 -14.14
CA GLY A 50 2.09 -2.48 -14.41
C GLY A 50 2.59 -3.56 -13.44
N CYS A 51 3.65 -3.31 -12.67
CA CYS A 51 4.34 -4.34 -11.92
C CYS A 51 3.53 -4.82 -10.69
N HIS A 52 3.03 -6.05 -10.74
CA HIS A 52 2.28 -6.65 -9.63
C HIS A 52 3.10 -6.75 -8.33
N LYS A 53 4.40 -7.06 -8.42
CA LYS A 53 5.28 -7.13 -7.23
C LYS A 53 5.41 -5.76 -6.56
N PHE A 54 5.62 -4.73 -7.35
CA PHE A 54 5.69 -3.35 -6.88
C PHE A 54 4.37 -2.89 -6.26
N LYS A 55 3.25 -3.10 -6.96
CA LYS A 55 1.90 -2.81 -6.42
C LYS A 55 1.62 -3.53 -5.11
N ASN A 56 2.02 -4.80 -4.99
CA ASN A 56 1.86 -5.56 -3.76
C ASN A 56 2.67 -4.97 -2.60
N LYS A 57 3.89 -4.50 -2.87
CA LYS A 57 4.73 -3.81 -1.89
C LYS A 57 4.10 -2.49 -1.44
N ILE A 58 3.64 -1.67 -2.39
CA ILE A 58 2.91 -0.41 -2.11
C ILE A 58 1.71 -0.69 -1.19
N VAL A 59 0.87 -1.66 -1.54
CA VAL A 59 -0.33 -1.97 -0.76
C VAL A 59 0.04 -2.48 0.65
N ASN A 60 1.04 -3.35 0.77
CA ASN A 60 1.47 -3.87 2.08
C ASN A 60 1.97 -2.74 2.99
N GLU A 61 2.81 -1.85 2.46
CA GLU A 61 3.36 -0.73 3.22
C GLU A 61 2.28 0.32 3.54
N THR A 62 1.34 0.55 2.63
CA THR A 62 0.17 1.42 2.87
C THR A 62 -0.67 0.90 4.04
N ILE A 63 -1.02 -0.40 4.04
CA ILE A 63 -1.78 -1.02 5.13
C ILE A 63 -1.01 -0.95 6.45
N LYS A 64 0.31 -1.16 6.41
CA LYS A 64 1.17 -1.07 7.61
C LYS A 64 1.12 0.33 8.21
N ARG A 65 1.23 1.38 7.40
CA ARG A 65 1.14 2.79 7.85
C ARG A 65 -0.25 3.15 8.37
N LEU A 66 -1.31 2.67 7.70
CA LEU A 66 -2.70 2.91 8.10
C LEU A 66 -3.24 1.90 9.12
N SER A 67 -2.38 1.03 9.66
CA SER A 67 -2.80 -0.02 10.60
C SER A 67 -3.45 0.53 11.87
N HIS A 68 -3.13 1.76 12.25
CA HIS A 68 -3.73 2.47 13.39
C HIS A 68 -5.19 2.90 13.15
N LEU A 69 -5.64 2.98 11.89
CA LEU A 69 -7.03 3.27 11.53
C LEU A 69 -7.88 2.00 11.41
N LEU A 70 -7.25 0.83 11.37
CA LEU A 70 -7.98 -0.42 11.34
C LEU A 70 -8.61 -0.67 12.72
N PRO A 71 -9.82 -1.27 12.75
CA PRO A 71 -10.44 -1.63 14.01
C PRO A 71 -9.53 -2.63 14.74
N ASP A 72 -9.20 -2.29 15.99
CA ASP A 72 -8.41 -3.15 16.85
C ASP A 72 -9.20 -4.43 17.10
N GLU A 73 -8.63 -5.61 16.80
CA GLU A 73 -9.29 -6.91 17.01
C GLU A 73 -9.67 -7.15 18.48
N ARG A 74 -9.26 -6.25 19.39
CA ARG A 74 -9.52 -6.28 20.84
C ARG A 74 -10.74 -5.49 21.32
N LYS A 75 -11.44 -4.72 20.48
CA LYS A 75 -12.56 -3.86 20.93
C LYS A 75 -13.98 -4.34 20.56
N SER A 76 -14.16 -5.62 20.23
CA SER A 76 -15.49 -6.20 19.98
C SER A 76 -16.08 -6.99 21.16
N ASN A 77 -15.51 -6.90 22.37
CA ASN A 77 -16.03 -7.56 23.57
C ASN A 77 -16.03 -6.61 24.79
N ALA A 78 -16.81 -5.53 24.73
CA ALA A 78 -17.19 -4.75 25.91
C ALA A 78 -18.70 -4.47 25.88
#